data_AF-A0A821UTV3-F1
#
_entry.id   AF-A0A821UTV3-F1
#
_cell.length_a   1.000
_cell.length_b   1.000
_cell.length_c   1.000
_cell.angle_alpha   90.00
_cell.angle_beta   90.00
_cell.angle_gamma   90.00
#
_symmetry.space_group_name_H-M   'P 1'
#
loop_
_entity.id
_entity.type
_entity.pdbx_description
1 polymer ?
#
loop_
_entity_poly.entity_id
_entity_poly.type
_entity_poly.pdbx_seq_one_letter_code
_entity_poly.pdbx_strand_id
1 'polypeptide(L)'
;MKAIYLSGWQVAADANLGSEMYPDQSLYPANSVPAVVKRINNSLMRRDQIEYLEGEPQRDWMVPIVADAEAGFGGNLNAFELMKGMIEAGAAGVHWEDQLASAKKCGHLGGKVLVPTQEAINKLVAARLAADVCNTPTLVIARTDAEAANLITSDIDPRDHKFITGKRAPEGYYYVKNGLEQGIDRGLSYAEYA
;
A
#
# COMPACT_ATOMS: atom_id res chain seq x y z
N MET A 1 7.84 -20.53 -7.96
CA MET A 1 7.30 -19.39 -7.19
C MET A 1 5.85 -19.69 -6.85
N LYS A 2 5.35 -19.25 -5.68
CA LYS A 2 4.00 -19.54 -5.17
C LYS A 2 3.12 -18.29 -5.00
N ALA A 3 3.66 -17.10 -5.26
CA ALA A 3 2.98 -15.82 -5.19
C ALA A 3 3.74 -14.82 -6.05
N ILE A 4 3.09 -13.72 -6.42
CA ILE A 4 3.68 -12.59 -7.14
C ILE A 4 3.58 -11.35 -6.25
N TYR A 5 4.65 -10.59 -6.16
CA TYR A 5 4.64 -9.25 -5.57
C TYR A 5 4.60 -8.22 -6.69
N LEU A 6 3.66 -7.28 -6.60
CA LEU A 6 3.53 -6.18 -7.55
C LEU A 6 3.89 -4.86 -6.86
N SER A 7 5.09 -4.37 -7.17
CA SER A 7 5.67 -3.17 -6.57
C SER A 7 5.12 -1.89 -7.18
N GLY A 8 4.67 -0.94 -6.33
CA GLY A 8 4.28 0.41 -6.75
C GLY A 8 5.45 1.19 -7.33
N TRP A 9 6.66 1.01 -6.78
CA TRP A 9 7.91 1.58 -7.30
C TRP A 9 8.18 1.15 -8.75
N GLN A 10 8.01 -0.13 -9.09
CA GLN A 10 8.22 -0.62 -10.46
C GLN A 10 7.15 -0.09 -11.41
N VAL A 11 5.91 0.03 -10.94
CA VAL A 11 4.82 0.65 -11.71
C VAL A 11 5.11 2.12 -11.99
N ALA A 12 5.54 2.88 -10.98
CA ALA A 12 5.97 4.27 -11.14
C ALA A 12 7.09 4.40 -12.17
N ALA A 13 8.08 3.51 -12.13
CA ALA A 13 9.23 3.60 -13.01
C ALA A 13 8.92 3.27 -14.49
N ASP A 14 8.12 2.23 -14.77
CA ASP A 14 8.08 1.65 -16.12
C ASP A 14 6.75 1.00 -16.54
N ALA A 15 5.69 1.06 -15.72
CA ALA A 15 4.44 0.35 -16.04
C ALA A 15 3.15 1.09 -15.62
N ASN A 16 3.21 2.41 -15.46
CA ASN A 16 2.05 3.21 -15.07
C ASN A 16 1.26 3.76 -16.27
N LEU A 17 0.02 4.15 -16.00
CA LEU A 17 -0.89 4.68 -17.02
C LEU A 17 -0.62 6.16 -17.37
N GLY A 18 0.28 6.83 -16.65
CA GLY A 18 0.77 8.15 -17.04
C GLY A 18 1.67 8.12 -18.27
N SER A 19 2.18 6.93 -18.65
CA SER A 19 3.14 6.75 -19.76
C SER A 19 4.44 7.55 -19.57
N GLU A 20 4.81 7.77 -18.32
CA GLU A 20 6.00 8.52 -17.92
C GLU A 20 6.83 7.69 -16.94
N MET A 21 8.13 7.94 -16.91
CA MET A 21 9.01 7.39 -15.88
C MET A 21 8.96 8.27 -14.63
N TYR A 22 8.44 7.75 -13.52
CA TYR A 22 8.35 8.47 -12.25
C TYR A 22 9.24 7.87 -11.16
N PRO A 23 9.74 8.71 -10.23
CA PRO A 23 10.20 8.23 -8.94
C PRO A 23 9.02 7.74 -8.09
N ASP A 24 9.34 7.00 -7.03
CA ASP A 24 8.35 6.43 -6.12
C ASP A 24 7.83 7.45 -5.10
N GLN A 25 6.91 8.30 -5.57
CA GLN A 25 6.27 9.40 -4.83
C GLN A 25 4.76 9.52 -5.15
N SER A 26 4.11 8.42 -5.50
CA SER A 26 2.67 8.36 -5.83
C SER A 26 2.21 9.36 -6.90
N LEU A 27 3.08 9.68 -7.88
CA LEU A 27 2.79 10.64 -8.96
C LEU A 27 1.90 10.07 -10.06
N TYR A 28 1.86 8.75 -10.20
CA TYR A 28 1.18 8.08 -11.28
C TYR A 28 -0.35 7.98 -11.03
N PRO A 29 -1.18 7.80 -12.08
CA PRO A 29 -2.62 7.63 -11.90
C PRO A 29 -2.96 6.44 -11.00
N ALA A 30 -3.83 6.64 -9.99
CA ALA A 30 -4.11 5.64 -8.94
C ALA A 30 -4.61 4.27 -9.47
N ASN A 31 -5.18 4.22 -10.67
CA ASN A 31 -5.61 2.98 -11.33
C ASN A 31 -4.48 2.21 -12.04
N SER A 32 -3.22 2.65 -11.94
CA SER A 32 -2.08 2.01 -12.62
C SER A 32 -1.76 0.62 -12.06
N VAL A 33 -1.64 0.48 -10.73
CA VAL A 33 -1.36 -0.83 -10.12
C VAL A 33 -2.50 -1.82 -10.40
N PRO A 34 -3.80 -1.48 -10.22
CA PRO A 34 -4.90 -2.33 -10.66
C PRO A 34 -4.81 -2.79 -12.13
N ALA A 35 -4.41 -1.90 -13.04
CA ALA A 35 -4.24 -2.27 -14.45
C ALA A 35 -3.14 -3.31 -14.65
N VAL A 36 -2.04 -3.23 -13.90
CA VAL A 36 -0.95 -4.21 -13.94
C VAL A 36 -1.35 -5.53 -13.25
N VAL A 37 -2.10 -5.50 -12.14
CA VAL A 37 -2.69 -6.72 -11.53
C VAL A 37 -3.51 -7.48 -12.58
N LYS A 38 -4.42 -6.79 -13.27
CA LYS A 38 -5.25 -7.38 -14.33
C LYS A 38 -4.40 -7.95 -15.47
N ARG A 39 -3.34 -7.24 -15.88
CA ARG A 39 -2.40 -7.70 -16.92
C ARG A 39 -1.69 -9.00 -16.52
N ILE A 40 -1.25 -9.11 -15.27
CA ILE A 40 -0.59 -10.32 -14.76
C ILE A 40 -1.59 -11.48 -14.75
N ASN A 41 -2.78 -11.28 -14.18
CA ASN A 41 -3.82 -12.32 -14.16
C ASN A 41 -4.21 -12.79 -15.57
N ASN A 42 -4.34 -11.89 -16.54
CA ASN A 42 -4.60 -12.26 -17.94
C ASN A 42 -3.48 -13.11 -18.54
N SER A 43 -2.22 -12.83 -18.19
CA SER A 43 -1.06 -13.59 -18.66
C SER A 43 -1.03 -15.00 -18.06
N LEU A 44 -1.29 -15.11 -16.75
CA LEU A 44 -1.38 -16.40 -16.04
C LEU A 44 -2.53 -17.25 -16.59
N MET A 45 -3.72 -16.64 -16.73
CA MET A 45 -4.90 -17.31 -17.30
C MET A 45 -4.67 -17.78 -18.73
N ARG A 46 -3.95 -17.00 -19.56
CA ARG A 46 -3.60 -17.43 -20.92
C ARG A 46 -2.69 -18.66 -20.90
N ARG A 47 -1.73 -18.73 -19.97
CA ARG A 47 -0.84 -19.89 -19.86
C ARG A 47 -1.58 -21.12 -19.35
N ASP A 48 -2.47 -20.94 -18.38
CA ASP A 48 -3.36 -21.99 -17.88
C ASP A 48 -4.20 -22.61 -19.01
N GLN A 49 -4.84 -21.77 -19.83
CA GLN A 49 -5.61 -22.20 -21.00
C GLN A 49 -4.79 -22.98 -22.02
N ILE A 50 -3.55 -22.54 -22.30
CA ILE A 50 -2.67 -23.24 -23.24
C ILE A 50 -2.32 -24.63 -22.71
N GLU A 51 -1.96 -24.74 -21.44
CA GLU A 51 -1.59 -26.03 -20.85
C GLU A 51 -2.78 -26.99 -20.80
N TYR A 52 -3.97 -26.50 -20.47
CA TYR A 52 -5.20 -27.29 -20.51
C TYR A 52 -5.52 -27.84 -21.90
N LEU A 53 -5.19 -27.10 -22.97
CA LEU A 53 -5.35 -27.57 -24.35
C LEU A 53 -4.27 -28.58 -24.76
N GLU A 54 -3.06 -28.49 -24.18
CA GLU A 54 -1.94 -29.40 -24.43
C GLU A 54 -2.06 -30.72 -23.63
N GLY A 55 -2.90 -30.76 -22.60
CA GLY A 55 -3.16 -31.94 -21.77
C GLY A 55 -3.68 -31.57 -20.38
N GLU A 56 -3.48 -32.47 -19.40
CA GLU A 56 -3.80 -32.14 -18.01
C GLU A 56 -2.78 -31.15 -17.43
N PRO A 57 -3.22 -30.00 -16.88
CA PRO A 57 -2.33 -29.05 -16.23
C PRO A 57 -1.51 -29.71 -15.11
N GLN A 58 -0.20 -29.56 -15.19
CA GLN A 58 0.76 -30.10 -14.21
C GLN A 58 1.05 -29.09 -13.09
N ARG A 59 0.55 -27.85 -13.21
CA ARG A 59 0.81 -26.75 -12.31
C ARG A 59 -0.39 -25.81 -12.19
N ASP A 60 -0.60 -25.30 -10.99
CA ASP A 60 -1.46 -24.13 -10.77
C ASP A 60 -0.76 -22.84 -11.21
N TRP A 61 -1.28 -22.22 -12.27
CA TRP A 61 -0.80 -20.95 -12.79
C TRP A 61 -1.37 -19.74 -12.05
N MET A 62 -2.55 -19.87 -11.43
CA MET A 62 -3.27 -18.77 -10.79
C MET A 62 -2.74 -18.54 -9.38
N VAL A 63 -1.47 -18.15 -9.29
CA VAL A 63 -0.82 -17.80 -8.02
C VAL A 63 -1.30 -16.45 -7.48
N PRO A 64 -1.40 -16.28 -6.15
CA PRO A 64 -1.85 -15.04 -5.54
C PRO A 64 -0.92 -13.87 -5.84
N ILE A 65 -1.52 -12.71 -6.12
CA ILE A 65 -0.82 -11.43 -6.29
C ILE A 65 -0.98 -10.59 -5.03
N VAL A 66 0.14 -10.15 -4.45
CA VAL A 66 0.18 -9.13 -3.39
C VAL A 66 0.59 -7.80 -4.02
N ALA A 67 -0.26 -6.80 -3.93
CA ALA A 67 -0.11 -5.52 -4.63
C ALA A 67 0.11 -4.34 -3.68
N ASP A 68 0.86 -3.36 -4.17
CA ASP A 68 1.16 -2.10 -3.48
C ASP A 68 0.03 -1.08 -3.67
N ALA A 69 -0.59 -0.64 -2.59
CA ALA A 69 -1.60 0.42 -2.60
C ALA A 69 -1.05 1.77 -2.14
N GLU A 70 0.27 1.91 -1.99
CA GLU A 70 0.91 3.13 -1.51
C GLU A 70 0.29 3.56 -0.17
N ALA A 71 0.09 4.86 0.02
CA ALA A 71 -0.73 5.43 1.08
C ALA A 71 -2.19 5.69 0.65
N GLY A 72 -2.68 5.04 -0.41
CA GLY A 72 -4.08 5.14 -0.87
C GLY A 72 -4.43 6.38 -1.69
N PHE A 73 -3.45 7.13 -2.21
CA PHE A 73 -3.65 8.27 -3.14
C PHE A 73 -4.59 9.38 -2.64
N GLY A 74 -4.73 9.53 -1.32
CA GLY A 74 -5.59 10.56 -0.73
C GLY A 74 -6.18 10.14 0.61
N GLY A 75 -7.47 10.39 0.78
CA GLY A 75 -8.21 10.08 2.01
C GLY A 75 -8.86 8.70 1.98
N ASN A 76 -9.75 8.44 2.94
CA ASN A 76 -10.38 7.12 3.13
C ASN A 76 -11.19 6.65 1.91
N LEU A 77 -11.86 7.57 1.19
CA LEU A 77 -12.61 7.22 -0.02
C LEU A 77 -11.69 6.81 -1.18
N ASN A 78 -10.52 7.44 -1.29
CA ASN A 78 -9.51 7.02 -2.27
C ASN A 78 -8.98 5.62 -1.94
N ALA A 79 -8.72 5.33 -0.66
CA ALA A 79 -8.32 4.00 -0.21
C ALA A 79 -9.39 2.94 -0.49
N PHE A 80 -10.66 3.26 -0.22
CA PHE A 80 -11.79 2.36 -0.51
C PHE A 80 -11.88 2.02 -2.00
N GLU A 81 -11.87 3.03 -2.88
CA GLU A 81 -11.97 2.82 -4.33
C GLU A 81 -10.73 2.10 -4.89
N LEU A 82 -9.53 2.39 -4.37
CA LEU A 82 -8.32 1.69 -4.77
C LEU A 82 -8.40 0.20 -4.39
N MET A 83 -8.81 -0.12 -3.17
CA MET A 83 -8.96 -1.51 -2.73
C MET A 83 -9.97 -2.26 -3.59
N LYS A 84 -11.13 -1.63 -3.87
CA LYS A 84 -12.12 -2.19 -4.80
C LYS A 84 -11.51 -2.44 -6.18
N GLY A 85 -10.76 -1.48 -6.74
CA GLY A 85 -10.06 -1.65 -8.01
C GLY A 85 -9.03 -2.79 -8.00
N MET A 86 -8.31 -3.00 -6.90
CA MET A 86 -7.39 -4.13 -6.73
C MET A 86 -8.14 -5.47 -6.72
N ILE A 87 -9.27 -5.54 -6.01
CA ILE A 87 -10.11 -6.75 -5.92
C ILE A 87 -10.70 -7.09 -7.29
N GLU A 88 -11.29 -6.11 -7.98
CA GLU A 88 -11.85 -6.29 -9.33
C GLU A 88 -10.79 -6.73 -10.35
N ALA A 89 -9.53 -6.32 -10.16
CA ALA A 89 -8.39 -6.76 -10.97
C ALA A 89 -7.89 -8.16 -10.61
N GLY A 90 -8.30 -8.71 -9.47
CA GLY A 90 -7.93 -10.04 -8.98
C GLY A 90 -6.69 -10.08 -8.09
N ALA A 91 -6.43 -9.05 -7.29
CA ALA A 91 -5.40 -9.10 -6.25
C ALA A 91 -5.84 -9.99 -5.08
N ALA A 92 -4.91 -10.80 -4.56
CA ALA A 92 -5.16 -11.67 -3.40
C ALA A 92 -4.82 -10.98 -2.07
N GLY A 93 -3.86 -10.07 -2.08
CA GLY A 93 -3.49 -9.25 -0.93
C GLY A 93 -3.07 -7.85 -1.35
N VAL A 94 -3.24 -6.89 -0.45
CA VAL A 94 -2.93 -5.48 -0.70
C VAL A 94 -2.29 -4.88 0.55
N HIS A 95 -1.16 -4.19 0.38
CA HIS A 95 -0.49 -3.52 1.49
C HIS A 95 -0.64 -2.00 1.45
N TRP A 96 -0.75 -1.41 2.64
CA TRP A 96 -1.03 0.01 2.87
C TRP A 96 0.00 0.60 3.82
N GLU A 97 0.62 1.73 3.47
CA GLU A 97 1.61 2.40 4.32
C GLU A 97 1.09 3.67 5.01
N ASP A 98 1.70 4.02 6.14
CA ASP A 98 1.32 5.13 7.02
C ASP A 98 2.00 6.46 6.71
N GLN A 99 2.48 6.64 5.47
CA GLN A 99 2.99 7.91 4.99
C GLN A 99 1.87 8.85 4.51
N LEU A 100 2.15 10.14 4.47
CA LEU A 100 1.29 11.12 3.82
C LEU A 100 1.35 10.94 2.29
N ALA A 101 0.21 10.64 1.66
CA ALA A 101 0.14 10.33 0.22
C ALA A 101 0.75 11.40 -0.68
N SER A 102 0.56 12.69 -0.38
CA SER A 102 1.09 13.81 -1.18
C SER A 102 2.59 14.07 -0.96
N ALA A 103 3.18 13.49 0.07
CA ALA A 103 4.60 13.57 0.37
C ALA A 103 5.22 12.17 0.50
N LYS A 104 4.60 11.18 -0.17
CA LYS A 104 5.02 9.79 -0.11
C LYS A 104 6.41 9.66 -0.69
N LYS A 105 7.24 8.84 -0.06
CA LYS A 105 8.54 8.46 -0.61
C LYS A 105 8.79 6.97 -0.44
N CYS A 106 9.64 6.42 -1.30
CA CYS A 106 10.21 5.09 -1.10
C CYS A 106 10.77 4.93 0.32
N GLY A 107 10.59 3.76 0.94
CA GLY A 107 10.98 3.48 2.33
C GLY A 107 12.46 3.74 2.66
N HIS A 108 13.34 3.77 1.65
CA HIS A 108 14.78 4.04 1.80
C HIS A 108 15.17 5.51 1.56
N LEU A 109 14.23 6.39 1.22
CA LEU A 109 14.49 7.81 0.97
C LEU A 109 14.25 8.66 2.21
N GLY A 110 15.04 9.72 2.36
CA GLY A 110 14.90 10.68 3.47
C GLY A 110 13.70 11.62 3.32
N GLY A 111 13.21 12.14 4.45
CA GLY A 111 12.11 13.13 4.48
C GLY A 111 10.72 12.51 4.26
N LYS A 112 10.53 11.27 4.73
CA LYS A 112 9.21 10.65 4.85
C LYS A 112 8.40 11.33 5.94
N VAL A 113 7.12 11.52 5.70
CA VAL A 113 6.20 12.16 6.63
C VAL A 113 5.10 11.16 6.99
N LEU A 114 5.01 10.80 8.26
CA LEU A 114 3.96 9.92 8.78
C LEU A 114 2.64 10.68 8.91
N VAL A 115 1.53 9.96 8.79
CA VAL A 115 0.22 10.42 9.27
C VAL A 115 -0.01 9.98 10.72
N PRO A 116 -0.96 10.57 11.46
CA PRO A 116 -1.32 10.10 12.80
C PRO A 116 -1.76 8.64 12.78
N THR A 117 -1.53 7.92 13.88
CA THR A 117 -1.87 6.48 13.98
C THR A 117 -3.34 6.21 13.63
N GLN A 118 -4.26 7.05 14.11
CA GLN A 118 -5.68 6.97 13.76
C GLN A 118 -5.97 7.09 12.26
N GLU A 119 -5.18 7.87 11.51
CA GLU A 119 -5.41 8.07 10.08
C GLU A 119 -4.97 6.84 9.28
N ALA A 120 -3.85 6.22 9.66
CA ALA A 120 -3.41 4.96 9.08
C ALA A 120 -4.44 3.84 9.35
N ILE A 121 -4.94 3.74 10.58
CA ILE A 121 -6.02 2.79 10.94
C ILE A 121 -7.27 3.04 10.09
N ASN A 122 -7.69 4.29 9.91
CA ASN A 122 -8.85 4.61 9.08
C ASN A 122 -8.69 4.15 7.63
N LYS A 123 -7.46 4.17 7.08
CA LYS A 123 -7.18 3.60 5.74
C LYS A 123 -7.30 2.08 5.74
N LEU A 124 -6.77 1.39 6.76
CA LEU A 124 -6.92 -0.06 6.91
C LEU A 124 -8.40 -0.47 7.03
N VAL A 125 -9.19 0.28 7.81
CA VAL A 125 -10.63 0.07 7.94
C VAL A 125 -11.35 0.29 6.61
N ALA A 126 -11.01 1.35 5.86
CA ALA A 126 -11.58 1.58 4.54
C ALA A 126 -11.24 0.46 3.54
N ALA A 127 -10.01 -0.06 3.57
CA ALA A 127 -9.60 -1.20 2.76
C ALA A 127 -10.36 -2.48 3.16
N ARG A 128 -10.48 -2.78 4.46
CA ARG A 128 -11.26 -3.93 4.93
C ARG A 128 -12.73 -3.81 4.52
N LEU A 129 -13.33 -2.63 4.69
CA LEU A 129 -14.70 -2.37 4.28
C LEU A 129 -14.92 -2.61 2.78
N ALA A 130 -13.98 -2.19 1.92
CA ALA A 130 -14.06 -2.47 0.49
C ALA A 130 -14.02 -3.97 0.18
N ALA A 131 -13.18 -4.74 0.88
CA ALA A 131 -13.12 -6.20 0.77
C ALA A 131 -14.44 -6.86 1.21
N ASP A 132 -15.01 -6.42 2.33
CA ASP A 132 -16.29 -6.92 2.84
C ASP A 132 -17.44 -6.62 1.86
N VAL A 133 -17.49 -5.41 1.31
CA VAL A 133 -18.50 -5.01 0.29
C VAL A 133 -18.35 -5.82 -0.99
N CYS A 134 -17.12 -6.09 -1.43
CA CYS A 134 -16.85 -6.94 -2.59
C CYS A 134 -17.03 -8.44 -2.28
N ASN A 135 -17.30 -8.79 -1.01
CA ASN A 135 -17.45 -10.16 -0.53
C ASN A 135 -16.23 -11.04 -0.85
N THR A 136 -15.02 -10.53 -0.61
CA THR A 136 -13.77 -11.26 -0.81
C THR A 136 -12.92 -11.27 0.47
N PRO A 137 -12.31 -12.41 0.85
CA PRO A 137 -11.43 -12.49 2.00
C PRO A 137 -10.01 -11.96 1.69
N THR A 138 -9.92 -10.81 1.01
CA THR A 138 -8.65 -10.24 0.55
C THR A 138 -7.74 -9.93 1.75
N LEU A 139 -6.46 -10.28 1.66
CA LEU A 139 -5.48 -10.00 2.70
C LEU A 139 -5.18 -8.49 2.74
N VAL A 140 -5.33 -7.87 3.90
CA VAL A 140 -4.97 -6.47 4.15
C VAL A 140 -3.68 -6.49 4.94
N ILE A 141 -2.65 -5.82 4.45
CA ILE A 141 -1.32 -5.81 5.07
C ILE A 141 -1.00 -4.38 5.51
N ALA A 142 -0.74 -4.17 6.79
CA ALA A 142 -0.31 -2.88 7.32
C ALA A 142 1.21 -2.76 7.25
N ARG A 143 1.70 -1.69 6.61
CA ARG A 143 3.11 -1.30 6.59
C ARG A 143 3.29 -0.03 7.40
N THR A 144 4.36 0.03 8.18
CA THR A 144 4.81 1.27 8.84
C THR A 144 6.16 1.71 8.31
N ASP A 145 6.31 3.02 8.12
CA ASP A 145 7.56 3.65 7.71
C ASP A 145 8.30 4.36 8.87
N ALA A 146 7.80 4.19 10.10
CA ALA A 146 8.26 4.86 11.31
C ALA A 146 9.70 4.55 11.75
N GLU A 147 10.32 3.51 11.19
CA GLU A 147 11.75 3.24 11.45
C GLU A 147 12.65 4.39 10.98
N ALA A 148 12.35 4.97 9.82
CA ALA A 148 13.18 6.00 9.20
C ALA A 148 12.47 7.35 8.98
N ALA A 149 11.14 7.40 9.13
CA ALA A 149 10.38 8.64 8.99
C ALA A 149 10.55 9.53 10.22
N ASN A 150 11.19 10.70 10.06
CA ASN A 150 11.49 11.63 11.15
C ASN A 150 10.49 12.81 11.24
N LEU A 151 9.40 12.77 10.47
CA LEU A 151 8.34 13.77 10.45
C LEU A 151 6.97 13.10 10.62
N ILE A 152 6.02 13.80 11.25
CA ILE A 152 4.60 13.45 11.33
C ILE A 152 3.73 14.68 11.06
N THR A 153 2.60 14.51 10.38
CA THR A 153 1.75 15.65 9.98
C THR A 153 1.09 16.36 11.15
N SER A 154 0.72 15.64 12.21
CA SER A 154 -0.05 16.18 13.33
C SER A 154 0.24 15.43 14.62
N ASP A 155 0.08 16.13 15.74
CA ASP A 155 0.15 15.64 17.11
C ASP A 155 -1.25 15.32 17.68
N ILE A 156 -2.28 15.15 16.85
CA ILE A 156 -3.65 14.94 17.32
C ILE A 156 -3.86 13.59 18.03
N ASP A 157 -3.05 12.58 17.70
CA ASP A 157 -3.19 11.23 18.25
C ASP A 157 -2.30 11.03 19.49
N PRO A 158 -2.88 10.76 20.68
CA PRO A 158 -2.11 10.58 21.90
C PRO A 158 -1.07 9.45 21.85
N ARG A 159 -1.27 8.43 21.00
CA ARG A 159 -0.31 7.31 20.84
C ARG A 159 1.03 7.81 20.30
N ASP A 160 0.99 8.83 19.45
CA ASP A 160 2.16 9.39 18.78
C ASP A 160 2.97 10.35 19.66
N HIS A 161 2.37 10.90 20.73
CA HIS A 161 2.95 11.97 21.55
C HIS A 161 4.34 11.62 22.12
N LYS A 162 4.54 10.37 22.54
CA LYS A 162 5.81 9.90 23.11
C LYS A 162 7.00 9.99 22.15
N PHE A 163 6.74 10.05 20.84
CA PHE A 163 7.77 10.18 19.81
C PHE A 163 7.97 11.62 19.37
N ILE A 164 7.03 12.53 19.64
CA ILE A 164 7.11 13.92 19.20
C ILE A 164 8.16 14.68 20.01
N THR A 165 9.08 15.35 19.30
CA THR A 165 10.21 16.07 19.91
C THR A 165 9.86 17.49 20.38
N GLY A 166 8.68 17.99 20.01
CA GLY A 166 8.24 19.38 20.22
C GLY A 166 8.75 20.38 19.17
N LYS A 167 9.67 19.97 18.28
CA LYS A 167 10.16 20.82 17.18
C LYS A 167 9.24 20.71 15.96
N ARG A 168 9.13 21.81 15.21
CA ARG A 168 8.34 21.92 13.97
C ARG A 168 9.25 22.17 12.77
N ALA A 169 8.91 21.59 11.63
CA ALA A 169 9.51 21.92 10.33
C ALA A 169 8.84 23.19 9.73
N PRO A 170 9.47 23.89 8.77
CA PRO A 170 8.90 25.07 8.12
C PRO A 170 7.52 24.84 7.49
N GLU A 171 7.27 23.64 6.98
CA GLU A 171 6.01 23.20 6.38
C GLU A 171 4.90 22.99 7.42
N GLY A 172 5.25 22.98 8.71
CA GLY A 172 4.33 22.81 9.82
C GLY A 172 4.30 21.40 10.43
N TYR A 173 5.00 20.42 9.85
CA TYR A 173 5.11 19.06 10.41
C TYR A 173 5.87 19.02 11.74
N TYR A 174 5.62 17.99 12.53
CA TYR A 174 6.34 17.74 13.79
C TYR A 174 7.51 16.78 13.56
N TYR A 175 8.66 17.08 14.18
CA TYR A 175 9.77 16.13 14.22
C TYR A 175 9.50 15.02 15.25
N VAL A 176 9.74 13.77 14.84
CA VAL A 176 9.59 12.59 15.70
C VAL A 176 10.92 11.86 15.92
N LYS A 177 11.01 11.14 17.04
CA LYS A 177 12.05 10.16 17.32
C LYS A 177 11.74 8.87 16.55
N ASN A 178 12.25 8.78 15.33
CA ASN A 178 12.12 7.60 14.48
C ASN A 178 12.93 6.43 15.03
N GLY A 179 12.59 5.22 14.61
CA GLY A 179 13.34 4.00 14.92
C GLY A 179 12.44 2.81 15.25
N LEU A 180 13.07 1.74 15.75
CA LEU A 180 12.40 0.47 16.04
C LEU A 180 11.24 0.64 17.03
N GLU A 181 11.39 1.46 18.07
CA GLU A 181 10.33 1.66 19.07
C GLU A 181 9.06 2.26 18.46
N GLN A 182 9.21 3.23 17.56
CA GLN A 182 8.08 3.83 16.84
C GLN A 182 7.46 2.82 15.87
N GLY A 183 8.28 2.03 15.18
CA GLY A 183 7.83 0.94 14.32
C GLY A 183 7.03 -0.13 15.07
N ILE A 184 7.49 -0.55 16.25
CA ILE A 184 6.78 -1.52 17.11
C ILE A 184 5.43 -0.94 17.55
N ASP A 185 5.41 0.30 18.02
CA ASP A 185 4.18 0.93 18.51
C ASP A 185 3.10 1.06 17.43
N ARG A 186 3.54 1.42 16.22
CA ARG A 186 2.70 1.49 15.02
C ARG A 186 2.20 0.09 14.64
N GLY A 187 3.09 -0.89 14.57
CA GLY A 187 2.74 -2.28 14.29
C GLY A 187 1.70 -2.85 15.26
N LEU A 188 1.87 -2.62 16.57
CA LEU A 188 0.91 -3.03 17.59
C LEU A 188 -0.44 -2.32 17.43
N SER A 189 -0.43 -1.04 17.08
CA SER A 189 -1.65 -0.27 16.84
C SER A 189 -2.42 -0.73 15.60
N TYR A 190 -1.75 -1.35 14.63
CA TYR A 190 -2.34 -1.82 13.38
C TYR A 190 -2.81 -3.28 13.43
N ALA A 191 -2.35 -4.07 14.41
CA ALA A 191 -2.51 -5.52 14.46
C ALA A 191 -3.97 -6.01 14.53
N GLU A 192 -4.91 -5.21 15.04
CA GLU A 192 -6.34 -5.58 15.04
C GLU A 192 -7.01 -5.37 13.68
N TYR A 193 -6.34 -4.66 12.76
CA TYR A 193 -6.90 -4.23 11.47
C TYR A 193 -6.22 -4.90 10.26
N ALA A 194 -5.13 -5.63 10.46
CA ALA A 194 -4.32 -6.28 9.42
C ALA A 194 -3.69 -7.59 9.90
#